data_AF-A0A1F7QW79-F1
#
_entry.id   AF-A0A1F7QW79-F1
#
_cell.length_a   1.000
_cell.length_b   1.000
_cell.length_c   1.000
_cell.angle_alpha   90.00
_cell.angle_beta   90.00
_cell.angle_gamma   90.00
#
_symmetry.space_group_name_H-M   'P 1'
#
loop_
_entity.id
_entity.type
_entity.pdbx_description
1 polymer ?
#
loop_
_entity_poly.entity_id
_entity_poly.type
_entity_poly.pdbx_seq_one_letter_code
_entity_poly.pdbx_strand_id
1 'polypeptide(L)' 'MTLEEIIAKLKELQSDPRMVTKSAYSPSATEYPDNRFPFVEIHLAYLRKHPQVDPAQYISNLQLMIKKR' A
#
# COMPACT_ATOMS: atom_id res chain seq x y z
N MET A 1 1.86 -15.40 2.57
CA MET A 1 2.02 -14.57 1.37
C MET A 1 3.49 -14.24 1.17
N THR A 2 3.97 -14.31 -0.06
CA THR A 2 5.31 -13.86 -0.46
C THR A 2 5.33 -12.35 -0.71
N LEU A 3 6.52 -11.76 -0.81
CA LEU A 3 6.68 -10.33 -1.12
C LEU A 3 6.07 -9.97 -2.49
N GLU A 4 6.23 -10.85 -3.48
CA GLU A 4 5.70 -10.65 -4.84
C GLU A 4 4.17 -10.64 -4.84
N GLU A 5 3.54 -11.55 -4.08
CA GLU A 5 2.08 -11.59 -3.92
C GLU A 5 1.54 -10.33 -3.24
N ILE A 6 2.24 -9.82 -2.23
CA ILE A 6 1.89 -8.56 -1.54
C ILE A 6 1.92 -7.40 -2.53
N ILE A 7 3.01 -7.27 -3.30
CA ILE A 7 3.17 -6.21 -4.31
C ILE A 7 2.06 -6.30 -5.36
N ALA A 8 1.79 -7.49 -5.88
CA ALA A 8 0.75 -7.70 -6.89
C ALA A 8 -0.63 -7.27 -6.36
N LYS A 9 -0.99 -7.69 -5.14
CA LYS A 9 -2.26 -7.32 -4.50
C LYS A 9 -2.39 -5.81 -4.28
N LEU A 10 -1.34 -5.15 -3.81
CA LEU A 10 -1.35 -3.70 -3.61
C LEU A 10 -1.49 -2.94 -4.94
N LYS A 11 -0.86 -3.43 -6.02
CA LYS A 11 -1.02 -2.87 -7.37
C LYS A 11 -2.42 -3.08 -7.94
N GLU A 12 -3.02 -4.25 -7.71
CA GLU A 12 -4.43 -4.54 -8.06
C GLU A 12 -5.36 -3.54 -7.35
N LEU A 13 -5.19 -3.33 -6.05
CA LEU A 13 -5.97 -2.36 -5.27
C LEU A 13 -5.77 -0.92 -5.76
N GLN A 14 -4.54 -0.55 -6.12
CA GLN A 14 -4.24 0.79 -6.66
C GLN A 14 -4.91 1.03 -8.01
N SER A 15 -5.02 -0.01 -8.84
CA SER A 15 -5.59 0.07 -10.19
C SER A 15 -7.11 -0.09 -10.21
N ASP A 16 -7.73 -0.57 -9.12
CA ASP A 16 -9.18 -0.73 -9.03
C ASP A 16 -9.87 0.64 -8.77
N PRO A 17 -10.68 1.17 -9.72
CA PRO A 17 -11.34 2.46 -9.56
C PRO A 17 -12.39 2.48 -8.44
N ARG A 18 -12.77 1.32 -7.89
CA ARG A 18 -13.68 1.18 -6.73
C ARG A 18 -12.95 1.37 -5.40
N MET A 19 -11.62 1.44 -5.42
CA MET A 19 -10.79 1.65 -4.24
C MET A 19 -10.31 3.11 -4.16
N VAL A 20 -10.27 3.66 -2.96
CA VAL A 20 -9.72 4.98 -2.67
C VAL A 20 -8.26 4.80 -2.25
N THR A 21 -7.36 4.75 -3.23
CA THR A 21 -5.92 4.70 -2.97
C THR A 21 -5.34 6.10 -2.96
N LYS A 22 -4.69 6.48 -1.86
CA LYS A 22 -4.07 7.80 -1.69
C LYS A 22 -2.57 7.63 -1.60
N SER A 23 -1.83 8.39 -2.41
CA SER A 23 -0.40 8.62 -2.20
C SER A 23 -0.23 9.52 -0.98
N ALA A 24 0.81 9.29 -0.18
CA ALA A 24 1.14 10.13 0.97
C ALA A 24 2.35 11.01 0.63
N TYR A 25 2.32 12.26 1.09
CA TYR A 25 3.49 13.13 1.03
C TYR A 25 4.58 12.56 1.94
N SER A 26 5.82 12.52 1.47
CA SER A 26 6.97 12.18 2.29
C SER A 26 7.99 13.31 2.26
N PRO A 27 8.31 13.91 3.42
CA PRO A 27 9.28 15.00 3.50
C PRO A 27 10.73 14.53 3.25
N SER A 28 10.99 13.22 3.27
CA SER A 28 12.30 12.60 3.03
C SER A 28 12.42 11.99 1.62
N ALA A 29 11.50 12.32 0.70
CA ALA A 29 11.48 11.78 -0.65
C ALA A 29 12.49 12.45 -1.59
N THR A 30 13.77 12.45 -1.24
CA THR A 30 14.85 12.76 -2.21
C THR A 30 14.89 11.76 -3.38
N GLU A 31 14.25 10.59 -3.22
CA GLU A 31 14.20 9.50 -4.22
C GLU A 31 12.95 9.54 -5.12
N TYR A 32 11.94 10.37 -4.84
CA TYR A 32 10.71 10.43 -5.65
C TYR A 32 10.52 11.83 -6.25
N PRO A 33 10.39 11.98 -7.58
CA PRO A 33 10.38 13.28 -8.24
C PRO A 33 9.27 14.24 -7.76
N ASP A 34 8.14 13.70 -7.26
CA ASP A 34 7.01 14.49 -6.75
C ASP A 34 6.95 14.60 -5.22
N ASN A 35 7.97 14.16 -4.50
CA ASN A 35 7.97 14.03 -3.03
C ASN A 35 6.78 13.22 -2.46
N ARG A 36 6.21 12.32 -3.28
CA ARG A 36 5.05 11.49 -2.92
C ARG A 36 5.45 10.03 -2.89
N PHE A 37 5.12 9.35 -1.80
CA PHE A 37 5.19 7.91 -1.74
C PHE A 37 3.97 7.30 -2.46
N PRO A 38 4.17 6.40 -3.42
CA PRO A 38 3.09 5.63 -4.02
C PRO A 38 2.34 4.81 -2.97
N PHE A 39 1.03 4.62 -3.16
CA PHE A 39 0.18 3.78 -2.30
C PHE A 39 0.84 2.43 -1.94
N VAL A 40 1.36 1.74 -2.96
CA VAL A 40 2.03 0.44 -2.82
C VAL A 40 3.22 0.52 -1.86
N GLU A 41 4.08 1.53 -2.02
CA GLU A 41 5.29 1.71 -1.22
C GLU A 41 4.99 2.03 0.24
N ILE A 42 3.93 2.79 0.52
CA ILE A 42 3.50 3.09 1.90
C ILE A 42 3.17 1.80 2.64
N HIS A 43 2.36 0.95 2.01
CA HIS A 43 1.90 -0.29 2.60
C HIS A 43 3.01 -1.34 2.70
N LEU A 44 3.93 -1.39 1.73
CA LEU A 44 5.14 -2.19 1.81
C LEU A 44 6.08 -1.74 2.92
N ALA A 45 6.35 -0.44 3.04
CA ALA A 45 7.19 0.10 4.10
C ALA A 45 6.61 -0.21 5.49
N TYR A 46 5.28 -0.11 5.63
CA TYR A 46 4.60 -0.51 6.87
C TYR A 46 4.82 -2.00 7.17
N LEU A 47 4.54 -2.91 6.24
CA LEU A 47 4.72 -4.35 6.45
C LEU A 47 6.18 -4.72 6.75
N ARG A 48 7.15 -4.06 6.10
CA ARG A 48 8.59 -4.24 6.39
C ARG A 48 8.98 -3.78 7.79
N LYS A 49 8.41 -2.67 8.25
CA LYS A 49 8.65 -2.12 9.60
C LYS A 49 7.98 -2.95 10.71
N HIS A 50 6.94 -3.70 10.35
CA HIS A 50 6.10 -4.46 11.28
C HIS A 50 6.03 -5.96 10.88
N PRO A 51 7.13 -6.73 11.02
CA PRO A 51 7.21 -8.12 10.55
C PRO A 51 6.23 -9.09 11.25
N GLN A 52 5.70 -8.72 12.41
CA GLN A 52 4.68 -9.49 13.15
C GLN A 52 3.26 -9.35 12.58
N VAL A 53 3.03 -8.43 11.65
CA VAL A 53 1.71 -8.23 11.03
C VAL A 53 1.52 -9.28 9.94
N ASP A 54 0.41 -10.02 10.00
CA ASP A 54 0.02 -10.92 8.91
C ASP A 54 -0.34 -10.08 7.66
N PRO A 55 0.42 -10.20 6.55
CA PRO A 55 0.17 -9.43 5.34
C PRO A 55 -1.19 -9.74 4.71
N ALA A 56 -1.68 -10.97 4.81
CA ALA A 56 -2.97 -11.37 4.22
C ALA A 56 -4.13 -10.69 4.96
N GLN A 57 -4.09 -10.70 6.29
CA GLN A 57 -5.08 -10.01 7.12
C GLN A 57 -5.01 -8.49 6.92
N TYR A 58 -3.79 -7.94 6.86
CA TYR A 58 -3.57 -6.51 6.63
C TYR A 58 -4.21 -6.03 5.32
N ILE A 59 -3.93 -6.72 4.21
CA ILE A 59 -4.46 -6.37 2.88
C ILE A 59 -5.99 -6.49 2.86
N SER A 60 -6.54 -7.54 3.50
CA SER A 60 -8.00 -7.72 3.58
C SER A 60 -8.68 -6.56 4.32
N ASN A 61 -8.12 -6.15 5.46
CA ASN A 61 -8.60 -5.01 6.23
C ASN A 61 -8.46 -3.71 5.43
N LEU A 62 -7.32 -3.52 4.76
CA LEU A 62 -7.05 -2.36 3.92
C LEU A 62 -8.11 -2.23 2.82
N GLN A 63 -8.42 -3.32 2.12
CA GLN A 63 -9.44 -3.36 1.07
C GLN A 63 -10.82 -2.92 1.59
N LEU A 64 -11.22 -3.38 2.79
CA LEU A 64 -12.49 -2.97 3.41
C LEU A 64 -12.51 -1.47 3.75
N MET A 65 -11.38 -0.92 4.20
CA MET A 65 -11.28 0.49 4.59
C MET A 65 -11.32 1.44 3.38
N ILE A 66 -10.71 1.06 2.26
CA ILE A 66 -10.56 1.94 1.09
C ILE A 66 -11.65 1.75 0.04
N LYS A 67 -12.51 0.73 0.17
CA LYS A 67 -13.61 0.50 -0.78
C LYS A 67 -14.59 1.67 -0.74
N LYS A 68 -14.88 2.24 -1.92
CA LYS A 68 -15.93 3.26 -2.08
C LYS A 68 -17.27 2.66 -1.66
N ARG A 69 -18.02 3.41 -0.85
CA ARG A 69 -19.40 3.09 -0.45
C ARG A 69 -20.38 3.80 -1.37
#